data_AF-A0A0C2GVH0-F1
#
_entry.id   AF-A0A0C2GVH0-F1
#
_cell.length_a   1.000
_cell.length_b   1.000
_cell.length_c   1.000
_cell.angle_alpha   90.00
_cell.angle_beta   90.00
_cell.angle_gamma   90.00
#
_symmetry.space_group_name_H-M   'P 1'
#
loop_
_entity.id
_entity.type
_entity.pdbx_description
1 polymer ?
#
loop_
_entity_poly.entity_id
_entity_poly.type
_entity_poly.pdbx_seq_one_letter_code
_entity_poly.pdbx_strand_id
1 'polypeptide(L)'
;MIRLLYSLLFICFCAAEILGPLSDDFQQWLSKTHNCRDLLRLRRFVQAVLDYTGAPKVSLITHSMGVTLGRKLIKGGAVNGNDGSCNLGTPLTSKIDVFLGLAGGNYGLCNCEGAGTLEPTCNKKVCPAQKFLRASRCITL
;
A
#
# COMPACT_ATOMS: atom_id res chain seq x y z
N MET A 1 11.40 40.63 -27.80
CA MET A 1 10.49 39.51 -28.17
C MET A 1 11.10 38.13 -27.85
N ILE A 2 11.63 37.91 -26.63
CA ILE A 2 12.24 36.61 -26.23
C ILE A 2 11.61 36.02 -24.96
N ARG A 3 10.78 36.79 -24.22
CA ARG A 3 10.11 36.31 -23.01
C ARG A 3 8.83 35.50 -23.25
N LEU A 4 8.28 35.49 -24.48
CA LEU A 4 7.06 34.71 -24.80
C LEU A 4 7.36 33.27 -25.25
N LEU A 5 8.58 32.96 -25.68
CA LEU A 5 8.93 31.61 -26.12
C LEU A 5 9.27 30.65 -24.96
N TYR A 6 9.71 31.17 -23.82
CA TYR A 6 10.13 30.33 -22.67
C TYR A 6 8.95 29.75 -21.89
N SER A 7 7.75 30.36 -22.01
CA SER A 7 6.53 29.90 -21.36
C SER A 7 5.86 28.72 -22.09
N LEU A 8 6.25 28.46 -23.34
CA LEU A 8 5.75 27.32 -24.12
C LEU A 8 6.62 26.05 -23.96
N LEU A 9 7.85 26.18 -23.47
CA LEU A 9 8.77 25.05 -23.29
C LEU A 9 8.75 24.44 -21.87
N PHE A 10 8.06 25.08 -20.92
CA PHE A 10 7.90 24.57 -19.54
C PHE A 10 6.58 23.83 -19.30
N ILE A 11 5.82 23.60 -20.35
CA ILE A 11 4.77 22.57 -20.38
C ILE A 11 5.45 21.24 -20.73
N CYS A 12 6.46 20.86 -19.94
CA CYS A 12 6.77 19.46 -19.75
C CYS A 12 5.66 18.92 -18.85
N PHE A 13 4.46 18.75 -19.43
CA PHE A 13 3.53 17.79 -18.89
C PHE A 13 4.31 16.47 -18.88
N CYS A 14 4.74 16.03 -17.70
CA CYS A 14 4.79 14.62 -17.36
C CYS A 14 3.36 14.03 -17.41
N ALA A 15 2.62 14.31 -18.47
CA ALA A 15 1.62 13.42 -18.98
C ALA A 15 2.42 12.27 -19.59
N ALA A 16 2.89 11.38 -18.72
CA ALA A 16 2.83 9.98 -19.09
C ALA A 16 1.33 9.67 -19.25
N GLU A 17 0.76 10.11 -20.36
CA GLU A 17 -0.48 9.59 -20.89
C GLU A 17 -0.16 8.14 -21.21
N ILE A 18 -0.35 7.27 -20.21
CA ILE A 18 -0.64 5.88 -20.47
C ILE A 18 -2.02 5.92 -21.14
N LEU A 19 -2.01 6.22 -22.45
CA LEU A 19 -3.17 6.40 -23.31
C LEU A 19 -3.67 5.00 -23.70
N GLY A 20 -4.11 4.28 -22.68
CA GLY A 20 -4.69 2.96 -22.76
C GLY A 20 -5.58 2.77 -21.54
N PRO A 21 -6.71 2.06 -21.65
CA PRO A 21 -7.47 1.69 -20.47
C PRO A 21 -6.51 1.02 -19.49
N LEU A 22 -6.53 1.43 -18.23
CA LEU A 22 -5.86 0.68 -17.16
C LEU A 22 -6.30 -0.78 -17.32
N SER A 23 -5.34 -1.71 -17.33
CA SER A 23 -5.67 -3.12 -17.47
C SER A 23 -6.74 -3.49 -16.45
N ASP A 24 -7.66 -4.38 -16.82
CA ASP A 24 -8.79 -4.77 -15.97
C ASP A 24 -8.32 -5.21 -14.57
N ASP A 25 -7.14 -5.85 -14.51
CA ASP A 25 -6.46 -6.24 -13.28
C ASP A 25 -6.12 -5.03 -12.39
N PHE A 26 -5.60 -3.94 -12.97
CA PHE A 26 -5.25 -2.73 -12.20
C PHE A 26 -6.48 -1.98 -11.72
N GLN A 27 -7.53 -1.91 -12.54
CA GLN A 27 -8.82 -1.34 -12.10
C GLN A 27 -9.41 -2.15 -10.94
N GLN A 28 -9.27 -3.48 -10.98
CA GLN A 28 -9.67 -4.32 -9.86
C GLN A 28 -8.89 -3.97 -8.60
N TRP A 29 -7.58 -3.71 -8.66
CA TRP A 29 -6.79 -3.29 -7.49
C TRP A 29 -7.24 -1.96 -6.89
N LEU A 30 -7.60 -0.97 -7.72
CA LEU A 30 -8.10 0.33 -7.24
C LEU A 30 -9.41 0.22 -6.44
N SER A 31 -10.25 -0.76 -6.80
CA SER A 31 -11.49 -1.05 -6.09
C SER A 31 -11.30 -1.80 -4.75
N LYS A 32 -10.07 -2.24 -4.42
CA LYS A 32 -9.80 -3.00 -3.20
C LYS A 32 -9.49 -2.10 -2.02
N THR A 33 -9.99 -2.52 -0.86
CA THR A 33 -9.63 -2.00 0.46
C THR A 33 -8.83 -3.04 1.23
N HIS A 34 -8.07 -2.59 2.22
CA HIS A 34 -7.43 -3.48 3.20
C HIS A 34 -8.52 -4.15 4.05
N ASN A 35 -8.96 -5.34 3.62
CA ASN A 35 -10.03 -6.10 4.26
C ASN A 35 -9.48 -7.26 5.12
N CYS A 36 -10.33 -7.76 6.00
CA CYS A 36 -10.00 -8.81 6.94
C CYS A 36 -9.75 -10.16 6.25
N ARG A 37 -10.56 -10.50 5.25
CA ARG A 37 -10.42 -11.75 4.48
C ARG A 37 -9.02 -11.90 3.87
N ASP A 38 -8.53 -10.86 3.19
CA ASP A 38 -7.24 -10.88 2.49
C ASP A 38 -6.08 -10.92 3.48
N LEU A 39 -6.14 -10.14 4.56
CA LEU A 39 -5.11 -10.17 5.61
C LEU A 39 -5.03 -11.51 6.32
N LEU A 40 -6.17 -12.14 6.63
CA LEU A 40 -6.22 -13.48 7.22
C LEU A 40 -5.69 -14.53 6.25
N ARG A 41 -6.05 -14.47 4.98
CA ARG A 41 -5.57 -15.38 3.94
C ARG A 41 -4.05 -15.31 3.80
N LEU A 42 -3.50 -14.10 3.67
CA LEU A 42 -2.05 -13.89 3.61
C LEU A 42 -1.36 -14.40 4.88
N ARG A 43 -1.98 -14.23 6.04
CA ARG A 43 -1.38 -14.64 7.30
C ARG A 43 -1.31 -16.14 7.44
N ARG A 44 -2.40 -16.83 7.08
CA ARG A 44 -2.42 -18.30 7.02
C ARG A 44 -1.41 -18.82 6.00
N PHE A 45 -1.20 -18.12 4.90
CA PHE A 45 -0.18 -18.49 3.92
C PHE A 45 1.23 -18.45 4.52
N VAL A 46 1.60 -17.37 5.23
CA VAL A 46 2.91 -17.28 5.90
C VAL A 46 3.09 -18.39 6.94
N GLN A 47 2.05 -18.69 7.72
CA GLN A 47 2.07 -19.79 8.70
C GLN A 47 2.20 -21.15 8.01
N ALA A 48 1.43 -21.40 6.95
CA ALA A 48 1.52 -22.63 6.18
C ALA A 48 2.91 -22.84 5.56
N VAL A 49 3.58 -21.77 5.11
CA VAL A 49 4.97 -21.86 4.62
C VAL A 49 5.94 -22.24 5.74
N LEU A 50 5.82 -21.63 6.92
CA LEU A 50 6.62 -21.99 8.10
C LEU A 50 6.41 -23.46 8.48
N ASP A 51 5.16 -23.90 8.55
CA ASP A 51 4.77 -25.25 8.95
C ASP A 51 5.23 -26.29 7.91
N TYR A 52 5.08 -25.97 6.62
CA TYR A 52 5.46 -26.86 5.51
C TYR A 52 6.98 -27.02 5.40
N THR A 53 7.73 -25.93 5.54
CA THR A 53 9.21 -25.96 5.41
C THR A 53 9.91 -26.42 6.68
N GLY A 54 9.24 -26.34 7.85
CA GLY A 54 9.87 -26.53 9.15
C GLY A 54 10.91 -25.47 9.50
N ALA A 55 11.01 -24.38 8.71
CA ALA A 55 12.01 -23.35 8.91
C ALA A 55 11.67 -22.52 10.17
N PRO A 56 12.67 -22.10 10.97
CA PRO A 56 12.42 -21.30 12.17
C PRO A 56 11.90 -19.89 11.84
N LYS A 57 12.24 -19.38 10.64
CA LYS A 57 11.86 -18.06 10.14
C LYS A 57 11.67 -18.06 8.61
N VAL A 58 11.00 -17.03 8.10
CA VAL A 58 10.85 -16.75 6.66
C VAL A 58 11.28 -15.34 6.30
N SER A 59 11.62 -15.13 5.03
CA SER A 59 11.90 -13.82 4.45
C SER A 59 10.72 -13.35 3.60
N LEU A 60 10.26 -12.13 3.84
CA LEU A 60 9.13 -11.52 3.13
C LEU A 60 9.62 -10.47 2.14
N ILE A 61 9.38 -10.70 0.85
CA ILE A 61 9.60 -9.72 -0.22
C ILE A 61 8.24 -9.19 -0.66
N THR A 62 8.06 -7.88 -0.55
CA THR A 62 6.75 -7.22 -0.75
C THR A 62 6.88 -6.04 -1.69
N HIS A 63 5.85 -5.77 -2.49
CA HIS A 63 5.83 -4.70 -3.48
C HIS A 63 4.54 -3.87 -3.37
N SER A 64 4.64 -2.55 -3.55
CA SER A 64 3.50 -1.63 -3.60
C SER A 64 2.59 -1.77 -2.35
N MET A 65 1.29 -1.98 -2.54
CA MET A 65 0.33 -2.24 -1.45
C MET A 65 0.70 -3.45 -0.57
N GLY A 66 1.41 -4.43 -1.14
CA GLY A 66 1.89 -5.60 -0.41
C GLY A 66 2.80 -5.25 0.77
N VAL A 67 3.50 -4.10 0.72
CA VAL A 67 4.37 -3.66 1.82
C VAL A 67 3.55 -3.30 3.07
N THR A 68 2.46 -2.54 2.91
CA THR A 68 1.61 -2.15 4.03
C THR A 68 0.82 -3.33 4.58
N LEU A 69 0.30 -4.19 3.69
CA LEU A 69 -0.33 -5.46 4.05
C LEU A 69 0.62 -6.36 4.86
N GLY A 70 1.85 -6.54 4.36
CA GLY A 70 2.88 -7.34 5.02
C GLY A 70 3.23 -6.81 6.42
N ARG A 71 3.37 -5.49 6.57
CA ARG A 71 3.62 -4.87 7.89
C ARG A 71 2.47 -5.11 8.86
N LYS A 72 1.21 -4.98 8.41
CA LYS A 72 0.05 -5.25 9.27
C LYS A 72 -0.03 -6.71 9.68
N LEU A 73 0.22 -7.61 8.73
CA LEU A 73 0.25 -9.04 8.93
C LEU A 73 1.31 -9.47 9.95
N ILE A 74 2.51 -8.89 9.90
CA ILE A 74 3.58 -9.15 10.86
C ILE A 74 3.24 -8.60 12.24
N LYS A 75 2.74 -7.36 12.32
CA LYS A 75 2.35 -6.75 13.61
C LYS A 75 1.19 -7.49 14.28
N GLY A 76 0.29 -8.06 13.49
CA GLY A 76 -0.90 -8.73 13.99
C GLY A 76 -1.92 -7.75 14.61
N GLY A 77 -2.64 -8.24 15.61
CA GLY A 77 -3.66 -7.51 16.35
C GLY A 77 -4.99 -7.37 15.60
N ALA A 78 -5.87 -6.54 16.17
CA ALA A 78 -7.18 -6.26 15.60
C ALA A 78 -7.09 -5.44 14.30
N VAL A 79 -7.99 -5.74 13.37
CA VAL A 79 -8.23 -5.05 12.10
C VAL A 79 -9.71 -4.78 12.02
N ASN A 80 -10.09 -3.57 11.63
CA ASN A 80 -11.46 -3.21 11.31
C ASN A 80 -11.52 -2.90 9.81
N GLY A 81 -12.00 -3.85 9.02
CA GLY A 81 -12.20 -3.70 7.58
C GLY A 81 -13.67 -3.44 7.25
N ASN A 82 -13.94 -3.14 5.97
CA ASN A 82 -15.32 -3.03 5.47
C ASN A 82 -16.09 -4.36 5.54
N ASP A 83 -15.37 -5.48 5.60
CA ASP A 83 -15.92 -6.84 5.72
C ASP A 83 -16.06 -7.32 7.18
N GLY A 84 -15.84 -6.43 8.15
CA GLY A 84 -15.99 -6.69 9.58
C GLY A 84 -14.71 -6.50 10.38
N SER A 85 -14.78 -6.85 11.67
CA SER A 85 -13.61 -6.87 12.55
C SER A 85 -13.00 -8.26 12.59
N CYS A 86 -11.67 -8.34 12.57
CA CYS A 86 -10.94 -9.58 12.71
C CYS A 86 -9.68 -9.38 13.54
N ASN A 87 -9.19 -10.46 14.11
CA ASN A 87 -7.93 -10.48 14.84
C ASN A 87 -6.92 -11.33 14.09
N LEU A 88 -5.80 -10.73 13.70
CA LEU A 88 -4.69 -11.44 13.08
C LEU A 88 -3.90 -12.26 14.11
N GLY A 89 -4.12 -12.06 15.41
CA GLY A 89 -3.41 -12.74 16.48
C GLY A 89 -2.11 -12.04 16.85
N THR A 90 -1.19 -12.77 17.47
CA THR A 90 0.07 -12.23 18.01
C THR A 90 1.03 -11.74 16.90
N PRO A 91 1.97 -10.84 17.21
CA PRO A 91 2.98 -10.45 16.24
C PRO A 91 3.81 -11.65 15.76
N LEU A 92 4.07 -11.73 14.45
CA LEU A 92 4.96 -12.74 13.83
C LEU A 92 6.41 -12.28 13.78
N THR A 93 6.77 -11.20 14.49
CA THR A 93 8.11 -10.58 14.44
C THR A 93 9.24 -11.55 14.73
N SER A 94 9.03 -12.55 15.60
CA SER A 94 10.02 -13.60 15.90
C SER A 94 10.20 -14.64 14.80
N LYS A 95 9.26 -14.71 13.85
CA LYS A 95 9.23 -15.67 12.73
C LYS A 95 9.66 -15.04 11.39
N ILE A 96 9.98 -13.75 11.37
CA ILE A 96 10.48 -13.05 10.18
C ILE A 96 11.97 -12.81 10.34
N ASP A 97 12.75 -13.22 9.35
CA ASP A 97 14.19 -12.95 9.32
C ASP A 97 14.49 -11.65 8.58
N VAL A 98 13.96 -11.53 7.36
CA VAL A 98 14.11 -10.35 6.50
C VAL A 98 12.75 -9.86 6.03
N PHE A 99 12.55 -8.54 6.05
CA PHE A 99 11.42 -7.88 5.42
C PHE A 99 11.93 -6.86 4.39
N LEU A 100 11.73 -7.15 3.11
CA LEU A 100 12.07 -6.27 2.00
C LEU A 100 10.80 -5.66 1.41
N GLY A 101 10.69 -4.34 1.49
CA GLY A 101 9.57 -3.58 0.92
C GLY A 101 10.01 -2.75 -0.29
N LEU A 102 9.40 -2.99 -1.44
CA LEU A 102 9.67 -2.32 -2.70
C LEU A 102 8.49 -1.38 -3.04
N ALA A 103 8.76 -0.09 -3.25
CA ALA A 103 7.75 0.91 -3.66
C ALA A 103 6.47 0.95 -2.78
N GLY A 104 6.59 0.67 -1.49
CA GLY A 104 5.47 0.61 -0.57
C GLY A 104 5.07 1.97 0.00
N GLY A 105 3.77 2.28 -0.02
CA GLY A 105 3.20 3.43 0.68
C GLY A 105 3.18 3.21 2.20
N ASN A 106 4.33 3.18 2.88
CA ASN A 106 4.42 2.89 4.32
C ASN A 106 3.79 3.96 5.20
N TYR A 107 3.92 5.20 4.76
CA TYR A 107 3.16 6.29 5.34
C TYR A 107 1.80 6.40 4.66
N GLY A 108 1.62 5.66 3.53
CA GLY A 108 0.53 5.65 2.53
C GLY A 108 0.83 6.42 1.20
N LEU A 109 -0.18 6.89 0.45
CA LEU A 109 -0.01 7.55 -0.85
C LEU A 109 -0.62 8.95 -1.01
N CYS A 110 0.04 9.80 -1.78
CA CYS A 110 -0.25 11.23 -1.93
C CYS A 110 -1.32 11.59 -2.95
N ASN A 111 -1.42 10.77 -3.98
CA ASN A 111 -2.52 10.80 -4.93
C ASN A 111 -3.88 10.53 -4.25
N CYS A 112 -3.90 10.04 -3.01
CA CYS A 112 -5.12 9.91 -2.22
C CYS A 112 -5.58 11.22 -1.55
N GLU A 113 -4.79 12.30 -1.62
CA GLU A 113 -5.18 13.62 -1.11
C GLU A 113 -6.38 14.14 -1.91
N GLY A 114 -7.52 14.33 -1.23
CA GLY A 114 -8.78 14.75 -1.86
C GLY A 114 -9.56 13.65 -2.59
N ALA A 115 -8.99 12.46 -2.77
CA ALA A 115 -9.62 11.33 -3.48
C ALA A 115 -10.22 10.25 -2.55
N GLY A 116 -10.14 10.43 -1.22
CA GLY A 116 -10.55 9.43 -0.22
C GLY A 116 -12.03 9.00 -0.22
N THR A 117 -12.89 9.65 -1.00
CA THR A 117 -14.29 9.24 -1.21
C THR A 117 -14.55 8.68 -2.61
N LEU A 118 -13.64 8.91 -3.55
CA LEU A 118 -13.79 8.49 -4.95
C LEU A 118 -13.16 7.11 -5.19
N GLU A 119 -12.05 6.83 -4.51
CA GLU A 119 -11.29 5.59 -4.69
C GLU A 119 -11.24 4.79 -3.39
N PRO A 120 -11.83 3.58 -3.32
CA PRO A 120 -11.86 2.75 -2.11
C PRO A 120 -10.47 2.46 -1.52
N THR A 121 -9.44 2.35 -2.36
CA THR A 121 -8.05 2.16 -1.93
C THR A 121 -7.52 3.31 -1.07
N CYS A 122 -8.10 4.50 -1.20
CA CYS A 122 -7.77 5.67 -0.39
C CYS A 122 -8.68 5.73 0.85
N ASN A 123 -8.09 5.56 2.04
CA ASN A 123 -8.84 5.65 3.30
C ASN A 123 -9.28 7.11 3.57
N LYS A 124 -10.38 7.30 4.32
CA LYS A 124 -10.94 8.61 4.69
C LYS A 124 -10.13 9.38 5.75
N LYS A 125 -9.06 8.78 6.29
CA LYS A 125 -8.21 9.40 7.31
C LYS A 125 -7.23 10.38 6.67
N VAL A 126 -7.29 11.63 7.11
CA VAL A 126 -6.38 12.71 6.69
C VAL A 126 -4.98 12.44 7.21
N CYS A 127 -4.00 12.52 6.33
CA CYS A 127 -2.60 12.27 6.61
C CYS A 127 -1.99 13.40 7.43
N PRO A 128 -1.41 13.16 8.62
CA PRO A 128 -0.66 14.20 9.29
C PRO A 128 0.63 14.48 8.52
N ALA A 129 0.82 15.74 8.13
CA ALA A 129 1.91 16.47 8.77
C ALA A 129 3.39 16.10 8.51
N GLN A 130 3.79 15.13 7.68
CA GLN A 130 5.21 14.76 7.64
C GLN A 130 6.08 15.91 7.11
N LYS A 131 6.94 16.42 8.00
CA LYS A 131 7.79 17.61 7.87
C LYS A 131 9.12 17.32 7.16
N PHE A 132 9.40 16.07 6.79
CA PHE A 132 10.75 15.64 6.40
C PHE A 132 10.98 15.48 4.90
N LEU A 133 9.93 15.39 4.06
CA LEU A 133 10.08 15.39 2.61
C LEU A 133 8.95 16.22 2.00
N ARG A 134 9.32 17.26 1.25
CA ARG A 134 8.43 18.14 0.51
C ARG A 134 7.87 17.41 -0.72
N ALA A 135 7.10 16.36 -0.50
CA ALA A 135 6.25 15.72 -1.50
C ALA A 135 5.33 14.72 -0.80
N SER A 136 4.14 15.22 -0.47
CA SER A 136 2.86 14.54 -0.72
C SER A 136 2.53 13.34 0.23
N ARG A 137 1.29 13.28 0.78
CA ARG A 137 0.98 12.51 2.03
C ARG A 137 -0.18 11.52 1.93
N CYS A 138 -0.20 10.61 2.89
CA CYS A 138 -0.31 9.20 2.65
C CYS A 138 -1.40 8.38 3.48
N ILE A 139 -2.14 7.40 2.89
CA ILE A 139 -2.95 6.28 3.50
C ILE A 139 -2.46 5.69 4.85
N THR A 140 -3.34 5.65 5.87
CA THR A 140 -3.20 4.85 7.11
C THR A 140 -4.08 3.60 7.09
N LEU A 141 -3.53 2.48 7.58
CA LEU A 141 -4.28 1.28 8.04
C LEU A 141 -5.05 1.56 9.34
#